data_AF-A0A109BCJ7-F1
#
_entry.id   AF-A0A109BCJ7-F1
#
_cell.length_a   1.000
_cell.length_b   1.000
_cell.length_c   1.000
_cell.angle_alpha   90.00
_cell.angle_beta   90.00
_cell.angle_gamma   90.00
#
_symmetry.space_group_name_H-M   'P 1'
#
loop_
_entity.id
_entity.type
_entity.pdbx_description
1 polymer ?
#
loop_
_entity_poly.entity_id
_entity_poly.type
_entity_poly.pdbx_seq_one_letter_code
_entity_poly.pdbx_strand_id
1 'polypeptide(L)'
;MQELKAVAAAALVSLGLLAVPAAAADQPVKAPAPMPASGPKPGEATAGAGSAWSAQVAPSKAGNEGLALDDHQTDLVHKVSQYFAGLDTLQGNFVQTGADNKRMRGKFYVMRPGRFRFDYNRPSRQIVISDGRYLAIQDLDLNNEDRVALDDTPFRLLLRSDVDLVRDAKIMEVQEADDLLVVGLVDKNPNTPGQIKLFMSTKPALELKEWVTKDAQGLDTRVQVSNLAKSVELDSAMFKIQALGRPLGTP
;
A
#
# COMPACT_ATOMS: atom_id res chain seq x y z
N MET A 1 35.53 3.03 -22.26
CA MET A 1 35.37 2.84 -20.81
C MET A 1 33.89 2.88 -20.52
N GLN A 2 33.34 1.70 -20.29
CA GLN A 2 31.92 1.38 -20.07
C GLN A 2 31.89 0.55 -18.77
N GLU A 3 30.75 0.53 -18.07
CA GLU A 3 30.48 -0.16 -16.79
C GLU A 3 30.96 0.62 -15.53
N LEU A 4 30.21 0.82 -14.43
CA LEU A 4 29.10 0.04 -13.84
C LEU A 4 27.91 0.92 -13.40
N LYS A 5 26.71 0.43 -13.75
CA LYS A 5 25.43 0.71 -13.10
C LYS A 5 25.18 -0.35 -11.99
N ALA A 6 24.18 -0.06 -11.15
CA ALA A 6 23.51 -0.93 -10.15
C ALA A 6 24.11 -0.85 -8.73
N VAL A 7 23.33 -0.76 -7.64
CA VAL A 7 21.97 -1.23 -7.37
C VAL A 7 21.29 -0.25 -6.41
N ALA A 8 20.21 0.42 -6.83
CA ALA A 8 19.30 1.09 -5.90
C ALA A 8 18.29 0.03 -5.43
N ALA A 9 18.49 -0.49 -4.23
CA ALA A 9 17.53 -1.39 -3.60
C ALA A 9 16.23 -0.61 -3.37
N ALA A 10 15.15 -1.07 -3.98
CA ALA A 10 13.80 -0.59 -3.76
C ALA A 10 13.40 -0.87 -2.31
N ALA A 11 13.74 0.06 -1.41
CA ALA A 11 13.10 0.18 -0.11
C ALA A 11 11.74 0.82 -0.34
N LEU A 12 10.77 0.00 -0.76
CA LEU A 12 9.39 0.35 -0.48
C LEU A 12 9.28 0.46 1.02
N VAL A 13 8.99 1.67 1.49
CA VAL A 13 8.61 1.90 2.87
C VAL A 13 7.26 1.22 3.08
N SER A 14 7.30 -0.09 3.26
CA SER A 14 6.38 -0.76 4.15
C SER A 14 6.51 -0.01 5.47
N LEU A 15 5.42 0.54 5.98
CA LEU A 15 5.33 0.99 7.37
C LEU A 15 5.56 -0.19 8.36
N GLY A 16 6.08 -1.33 7.90
CA GLY A 16 6.43 -2.51 8.68
C GLY A 16 7.86 -2.94 8.38
N LEU A 17 8.81 -2.37 9.10
CA LEU A 17 10.07 -3.05 9.43
C LEU A 17 10.55 -2.51 10.77
N LEU A 18 10.40 -3.35 11.80
CA LEU A 18 11.40 -3.65 12.83
C LEU A 18 10.90 -4.90 13.58
N ALA A 19 11.23 -6.07 13.04
CA ALA A 19 11.16 -7.32 13.77
C ALA A 19 12.40 -7.41 14.68
N VAL A 20 12.19 -7.27 15.99
CA VAL A 20 13.20 -7.58 17.01
C VAL A 20 13.31 -9.11 17.14
N PRO A 21 14.51 -9.73 17.16
CA PRO A 21 14.63 -11.16 17.46
C PRO A 21 14.56 -11.35 18.98
N ALA A 22 13.64 -12.17 19.45
CA ALA A 22 13.68 -12.72 20.80
C ALA A 22 14.12 -14.18 20.70
N ALA A 23 15.21 -14.50 21.39
CA ALA A 23 15.85 -15.79 21.40
C ALA A 23 15.04 -16.88 22.14
N ALA A 24 15.15 -18.09 21.61
CA ALA A 24 15.12 -19.41 22.26
C ALA A 24 13.89 -19.85 23.09
N ALA A 25 13.18 -20.86 22.56
CA ALA A 25 12.88 -22.08 23.31
C ALA A 25 12.64 -23.26 22.35
N ASP A 26 13.33 -24.34 22.67
CA ASP A 26 13.49 -25.62 22.00
C ASP A 26 12.22 -26.49 22.05
N GLN A 27 11.93 -27.27 20.99
CA GLN A 27 11.61 -28.71 20.99
C GLN A 27 10.73 -29.19 19.79
N PRO A 28 10.89 -30.46 19.37
CA PRO A 28 10.84 -30.86 17.95
C PRO A 28 9.67 -31.80 17.60
N VAL A 29 9.26 -31.84 16.32
CA VAL A 29 8.47 -32.98 15.82
C VAL A 29 8.70 -33.29 14.32
N LYS A 30 9.39 -34.42 14.13
CA LYS A 30 9.39 -35.46 13.08
C LYS A 30 8.62 -35.27 11.75
N ALA A 31 9.34 -35.58 10.66
CA ALA A 31 8.86 -35.90 9.31
C ALA A 31 8.02 -37.19 9.23
N PRO A 32 7.30 -37.42 8.12
CA PRO A 32 7.86 -38.34 7.12
C PRO A 32 7.55 -38.01 5.63
N ALA A 33 8.43 -38.45 4.74
CA ALA A 33 8.15 -38.72 3.31
C ALA A 33 7.66 -40.19 3.17
N PRO A 34 7.03 -40.60 2.04
CA PRO A 34 7.83 -41.05 0.88
C PRO A 34 7.20 -40.79 -0.52
N MET A 35 8.04 -40.79 -1.56
CA MET A 35 7.66 -40.95 -2.98
C MET A 35 7.37 -42.45 -3.27
N PRO A 36 6.74 -42.85 -4.40
CA PRO A 36 7.46 -42.96 -5.68
C PRO A 36 6.62 -42.63 -6.95
N ALA A 37 7.34 -42.48 -8.07
CA ALA A 37 6.86 -42.18 -9.41
C ALA A 37 6.19 -43.37 -10.14
N SER A 38 5.37 -43.08 -11.16
CA SER A 38 5.23 -43.84 -12.44
C SER A 38 4.27 -43.13 -13.40
N GLY A 39 4.67 -42.94 -14.67
CA GLY A 39 3.78 -42.52 -15.78
C GLY A 39 2.96 -43.68 -16.34
N PRO A 40 2.04 -43.44 -17.31
CA PRO A 40 2.42 -43.58 -18.73
C PRO A 40 1.76 -42.56 -19.70
N LYS A 41 2.19 -42.66 -20.98
CA LYS A 41 1.90 -41.81 -22.15
C LYS A 41 0.76 -42.42 -23.03
N PRO A 42 0.43 -41.87 -24.23
CA PRO A 42 -0.92 -41.49 -24.69
C PRO A 42 -1.65 -42.50 -25.60
N GLY A 43 -2.97 -42.32 -25.81
CA GLY A 43 -3.78 -43.08 -26.77
C GLY A 43 -5.15 -42.45 -27.06
N GLU A 44 -5.59 -42.60 -28.31
CA GLU A 44 -6.62 -41.87 -29.10
C GLU A 44 -8.11 -42.18 -28.86
N ALA A 45 -8.94 -41.23 -29.35
CA ALA A 45 -10.32 -41.32 -29.90
C ALA A 45 -11.48 -41.71 -28.95
N THR A 46 -12.58 -40.96 -28.89
CA THR A 46 -13.63 -40.94 -29.93
C THR A 46 -14.66 -39.82 -29.70
N ALA A 47 -15.31 -39.43 -30.80
CA ALA A 47 -16.29 -38.35 -30.93
C ALA A 47 -17.62 -38.58 -30.19
N GLY A 48 -18.25 -37.47 -29.77
CA GLY A 48 -19.64 -37.42 -29.30
C GLY A 48 -20.15 -35.99 -29.26
N ALA A 49 -21.18 -35.71 -30.07
CA ALA A 49 -21.77 -34.42 -30.38
C ALA A 49 -22.45 -33.71 -29.19
N GLY A 50 -22.48 -32.36 -29.22
CA GLY A 50 -23.35 -31.57 -28.34
C GLY A 50 -23.03 -30.09 -28.31
N SER A 51 -23.81 -29.31 -29.07
CA SER A 51 -24.07 -27.86 -29.04
C SER A 51 -23.34 -26.93 -28.05
N ALA A 52 -22.87 -25.83 -28.64
CA ALA A 52 -23.01 -24.46 -28.15
C ALA A 52 -22.26 -24.05 -26.87
N TRP A 53 -21.02 -23.60 -27.05
CA TRP A 53 -20.53 -22.40 -26.37
C TRP A 53 -19.45 -21.74 -27.23
N SER A 54 -19.81 -20.69 -27.97
CA SER A 54 -18.82 -19.78 -28.55
C SER A 54 -18.29 -18.88 -27.45
N ALA A 55 -17.50 -19.44 -26.52
CA ALA A 55 -16.62 -18.66 -25.67
C ALA A 55 -15.31 -18.52 -26.45
N GLN A 56 -15.25 -17.47 -27.27
CA GLN A 56 -13.98 -16.92 -27.68
C GLN A 56 -13.29 -16.42 -26.40
N VAL A 57 -12.59 -17.31 -25.71
CA VAL A 57 -11.66 -16.94 -24.65
C VAL A 57 -10.50 -16.31 -25.40
N ALA A 58 -10.58 -14.99 -25.57
CA ALA A 58 -9.42 -14.20 -25.92
C ALA A 58 -8.29 -14.58 -24.94
N PRO A 59 -7.06 -14.76 -25.42
CA PRO A 59 -5.97 -15.12 -24.56
C PRO A 59 -5.84 -14.03 -23.50
N SER A 60 -6.03 -14.41 -22.23
CA SER A 60 -5.59 -13.60 -21.10
C SER A 60 -4.10 -13.36 -21.30
N LYS A 61 -3.75 -12.23 -21.90
CA LYS A 61 -2.45 -11.63 -21.70
C LYS A 61 -2.39 -11.34 -20.22
N ALA A 62 -1.76 -12.22 -19.46
CA ALA A 62 -1.20 -11.92 -18.16
C ALA A 62 -0.07 -10.90 -18.37
N GLY A 63 -0.46 -9.68 -18.76
CA GLY A 63 0.32 -8.48 -18.67
C GLY A 63 -0.27 -7.66 -17.53
N ASN A 64 0.56 -6.87 -16.88
CA ASN A 64 0.19 -5.92 -15.83
C ASN A 64 -0.60 -4.73 -16.45
N GLU A 65 -1.65 -5.04 -17.21
CA GLU A 65 -2.52 -4.12 -17.92
C GLU A 65 -3.73 -3.83 -17.03
N GLY A 66 -4.10 -2.55 -16.90
CA GLY A 66 -5.26 -2.09 -16.13
C GLY A 66 -6.54 -2.81 -16.56
N LEU A 67 -7.50 -2.95 -15.64
CA LEU A 67 -8.87 -3.24 -16.02
C LEU A 67 -9.34 -2.17 -17.02
N ALA A 68 -9.98 -2.60 -18.11
CA ALA A 68 -10.82 -1.71 -18.90
C ALA A 68 -12.07 -1.41 -18.07
N LEU A 69 -12.18 -0.17 -17.60
CA LEU A 69 -13.31 0.26 -16.79
C LEU A 69 -14.52 0.50 -17.69
N ASP A 70 -15.70 0.08 -17.24
CA ASP A 70 -16.95 0.57 -17.79
C ASP A 70 -17.27 2.00 -17.29
N ASP A 71 -18.31 2.62 -17.84
CA ASP A 71 -18.69 4.00 -17.51
C ASP A 71 -19.02 4.16 -16.01
N HIS A 72 -19.64 3.15 -15.39
CA HIS A 72 -20.02 3.17 -13.97
C HIS A 72 -18.78 3.05 -13.07
N GLN A 73 -17.89 2.11 -13.36
CA GLN A 73 -16.62 1.95 -12.66
C GLN A 73 -15.73 3.19 -12.78
N THR A 74 -15.74 3.83 -13.94
CA THR A 74 -15.01 5.09 -14.18
C THR A 74 -15.56 6.21 -13.29
N ASP A 75 -16.89 6.37 -13.21
CA ASP A 75 -17.53 7.32 -12.31
C ASP A 75 -17.19 7.06 -10.83
N LEU A 76 -17.19 5.79 -10.40
CA LEU A 76 -16.77 5.42 -9.05
C LEU A 76 -15.32 5.83 -8.76
N VAL A 77 -14.38 5.56 -9.67
CA VAL A 77 -12.97 5.95 -9.50
C VAL A 77 -12.82 7.48 -9.51
N HIS A 78 -13.61 8.19 -10.30
CA HIS A 78 -13.66 9.66 -10.24
C HIS A 78 -14.15 10.17 -8.89
N LYS A 79 -15.21 9.58 -8.31
CA LYS A 79 -15.68 9.92 -6.96
C LYS A 79 -14.61 9.70 -5.90
N VAL A 80 -13.85 8.59 -6.00
CA VAL A 80 -12.69 8.35 -5.11
C VAL A 80 -11.61 9.41 -5.31
N SER A 81 -11.28 9.75 -6.55
CA SER A 81 -10.28 10.78 -6.87
C SER A 81 -10.71 12.14 -6.30
N GLN A 82 -11.98 12.52 -6.46
CA GLN A 82 -12.56 13.75 -5.89
C GLN A 82 -12.56 13.74 -4.36
N TYR A 83 -12.89 12.60 -3.74
CA TYR A 83 -12.80 12.45 -2.29
C TYR A 83 -11.40 12.76 -1.79
N PHE A 84 -10.37 12.15 -2.39
CA PHE A 84 -9.00 12.49 -2.04
C PHE A 84 -8.73 13.95 -2.36
N ALA A 85 -8.93 14.42 -3.58
CA ALA A 85 -8.66 15.80 -4.00
C ALA A 85 -9.38 16.91 -3.18
N GLY A 86 -10.44 16.59 -2.43
CA GLY A 86 -11.10 17.53 -1.50
C GLY A 86 -10.56 17.55 -0.07
N LEU A 87 -9.69 16.60 0.33
CA LEU A 87 -9.10 16.51 1.67
C LEU A 87 -7.85 17.39 1.89
N ASP A 88 -8.01 18.70 2.10
CA ASP A 88 -6.85 19.58 2.34
C ASP A 88 -6.10 19.22 3.62
N THR A 89 -6.84 19.02 4.71
CA THR A 89 -6.33 18.50 5.97
C THR A 89 -7.20 17.35 6.49
N LEU A 90 -6.56 16.35 7.06
CA LEU A 90 -7.21 15.19 7.66
C LEU A 90 -6.43 14.76 8.89
N GLN A 91 -7.14 14.45 9.97
CA GLN A 91 -6.56 13.77 11.12
C GLN A 91 -7.46 12.63 11.59
N GLY A 92 -6.87 11.65 12.27
CA GLY A 92 -7.62 10.55 12.86
C GLY A 92 -6.74 9.56 13.60
N ASN A 93 -7.34 8.45 14.01
CA ASN A 93 -6.62 7.32 14.58
C ASN A 93 -6.44 6.23 13.54
N PHE A 94 -5.35 5.49 13.63
CA PHE A 94 -5.11 4.34 12.78
C PHE A 94 -4.77 3.08 13.58
N VAL A 95 -5.06 1.93 12.99
CA VAL A 95 -4.59 0.62 13.40
C VAL A 95 -3.96 -0.04 12.20
N GLN A 96 -2.65 -0.24 12.26
CA GLN A 96 -1.91 -0.99 11.27
C GLN A 96 -1.76 -2.44 11.70
N THR A 97 -1.90 -3.34 10.74
CA THR A 97 -1.55 -4.76 10.86
C THR A 97 -0.51 -5.07 9.79
N GLY A 98 0.71 -5.40 10.22
CA GLY A 98 1.79 -5.81 9.32
C GLY A 98 1.65 -7.25 8.83
N ALA A 99 2.53 -7.67 7.94
CA ALA A 99 2.56 -9.04 7.40
C ALA A 99 2.87 -10.11 8.48
N ASP A 100 3.51 -9.71 9.58
CA ASP A 100 3.75 -10.55 10.77
C ASP A 100 2.54 -10.62 11.72
N ASN A 101 1.38 -10.12 11.30
CA ASN A 101 0.16 -9.95 12.09
C ASN A 101 0.32 -9.06 13.34
N LYS A 102 1.44 -8.34 13.49
CA LYS A 102 1.58 -7.38 14.60
C LYS A 102 0.71 -6.17 14.34
N ARG A 103 0.02 -5.76 15.40
CA ARG A 103 -0.89 -4.62 15.39
C ARG A 103 -0.23 -3.43 16.06
N MET A 104 -0.13 -2.35 15.32
CA MET A 104 0.34 -1.06 15.79
C MET A 104 -0.79 -0.05 15.69
N ARG A 105 -0.87 0.89 16.64
CA ARG A 105 -1.92 1.91 16.67
C ARG A 105 -1.31 3.26 16.83
N GLY A 106 -2.01 4.29 16.40
CA GLY A 106 -1.50 5.64 16.51
C GLY A 106 -2.48 6.69 16.04
N LYS A 107 -1.94 7.90 15.86
CA LYS A 107 -2.63 9.02 15.25
C LYS A 107 -1.97 9.36 13.93
N PHE A 108 -2.77 9.80 12.98
CA PHE A 108 -2.26 10.26 11.71
C PHE A 108 -2.79 11.66 11.39
N TYR A 109 -1.98 12.40 10.65
CA TYR A 109 -2.25 13.74 10.19
C TYR A 109 -1.83 13.83 8.73
N VAL A 110 -2.64 14.46 7.90
CA VAL A 110 -2.37 14.70 6.49
C VAL A 110 -2.63 16.16 6.24
N MET A 111 -1.71 16.81 5.55
CA MET A 111 -1.86 18.18 5.08
C MET A 111 -1.34 18.27 3.66
N ARG A 112 -2.26 18.38 2.71
CA ARG A 112 -1.86 18.44 1.31
C ARG A 112 -1.11 19.72 0.96
N PRO A 113 -0.29 19.69 -0.11
CA PRO A 113 0.12 18.49 -0.86
C PRO A 113 1.28 17.75 -0.18
N GLY A 114 1.29 16.42 -0.29
CA GLY A 114 2.45 15.57 0.03
C GLY A 114 2.81 15.40 1.50
N ARG A 115 2.31 16.22 2.43
CA ARG A 115 2.70 16.13 3.84
C ARG A 115 1.77 15.24 4.62
N PHE A 116 2.36 14.37 5.41
CA PHE A 116 1.64 13.53 6.34
C PHE A 116 2.54 13.13 7.50
N ARG A 117 1.91 12.65 8.57
CA ARG A 117 2.58 12.21 9.78
C ARG A 117 1.77 11.11 10.44
N PHE A 118 2.43 10.01 10.78
CA PHE A 118 1.89 8.90 11.57
C PHE A 118 2.70 8.82 12.86
N ASP A 119 2.05 9.11 13.98
CA ASP A 119 2.62 8.96 15.32
C ASP A 119 2.15 7.63 15.91
N TYR A 120 3.08 6.72 16.16
CA TYR A 120 2.78 5.43 16.76
C TYR A 120 2.64 5.56 18.28
N ASN A 121 1.68 4.83 18.85
CA ASN A 121 1.51 4.72 20.28
C ASN A 121 2.52 3.73 20.87
N ARG A 122 2.82 3.91 22.17
CA ARG A 122 3.63 2.98 22.96
C ARG A 122 3.16 1.52 22.79
N PRO A 123 4.09 0.54 22.79
CA PRO A 123 5.47 0.63 23.31
C PRO A 123 6.50 1.21 22.33
N SER A 124 6.21 1.30 21.04
CA SER A 124 7.13 1.89 20.04
C SER A 124 6.97 3.40 19.99
N ARG A 125 8.08 4.15 19.99
CA ARG A 125 8.11 5.59 19.71
C ARG A 125 8.48 5.87 18.25
N GLN A 126 7.85 5.16 17.32
CA GLN A 126 8.05 5.37 15.89
C GLN A 126 7.23 6.57 15.38
N ILE A 127 7.83 7.36 14.51
CA ILE A 127 7.17 8.44 13.77
C ILE A 127 7.47 8.24 12.29
N VAL A 128 6.43 8.26 11.46
CA VAL A 128 6.60 8.29 10.00
C VAL A 128 6.10 9.63 9.50
N ILE A 129 6.98 10.43 8.91
CA ILE A 129 6.73 11.83 8.58
C ILE A 129 7.17 12.15 7.15
N SER A 130 6.34 12.89 6.43
CA SER A 130 6.70 13.43 5.13
C SER A 130 6.57 14.94 5.09
N ASP A 131 7.60 15.59 4.55
CA ASP A 131 7.65 17.03 4.29
C ASP A 131 7.12 17.40 2.89
N GLY A 132 6.60 16.42 2.13
CA GLY A 132 6.12 16.56 0.76
C GLY A 132 7.20 16.34 -0.31
N ARG A 133 8.47 16.16 0.07
CA ARG A 133 9.57 15.77 -0.83
C ARG A 133 10.17 14.43 -0.43
N TYR A 134 10.31 14.22 0.88
CA TYR A 134 10.88 13.04 1.47
C TYR A 134 9.91 12.42 2.47
N LEU A 135 10.08 11.13 2.68
CA LEU A 135 9.49 10.35 3.75
C LEU A 135 10.61 9.94 4.70
N ALA A 136 10.46 10.19 5.99
CA ALA A 136 11.35 9.68 7.03
C ALA A 136 10.59 8.77 7.99
N ILE A 137 11.19 7.63 8.31
CA ILE A 137 10.78 6.72 9.37
C ILE A 137 11.78 6.91 10.50
N GLN A 138 11.30 7.36 11.65
CA GLN A 138 12.10 7.68 12.82
C GLN A 138 11.73 6.74 13.95
N ASP A 139 12.69 5.95 14.43
CA ASP A 139 12.57 5.21 15.67
C ASP A 139 13.30 5.98 16.78
N LEU A 140 12.53 6.61 17.67
CA LEU A 140 13.09 7.43 18.75
C LEU A 140 13.67 6.60 19.91
N ASP A 141 13.34 5.31 19.99
CA ASP A 141 13.88 4.41 21.01
C ASP A 141 15.27 3.91 20.59
N LEU A 142 15.47 3.68 19.29
CA LEU A 142 16.73 3.23 18.69
C LEU A 142 17.60 4.38 18.16
N ASN A 143 17.09 5.61 18.15
CA ASN A 143 17.72 6.78 17.53
C ASN A 143 18.11 6.50 16.06
N ASN A 144 17.20 5.85 15.33
CA ASN A 144 17.39 5.48 13.92
C ASN A 144 16.47 6.29 13.02
N GLU A 145 16.97 6.75 11.87
CA GLU A 145 16.21 7.47 10.85
C GLU A 145 16.50 6.89 9.47
N ASP A 146 15.45 6.41 8.81
CA ASP A 146 15.50 5.98 7.42
C ASP A 146 14.73 6.98 6.55
N ARG A 147 15.39 7.55 5.54
CA ARG A 147 14.81 8.58 4.67
C ARG A 147 14.83 8.16 3.21
N VAL A 148 13.68 8.31 2.55
CA VAL A 148 13.49 8.02 1.12
C VAL A 148 12.79 9.20 0.42
N ALA A 149 12.93 9.32 -0.90
CA ALA A 149 12.15 10.28 -1.66
C ALA A 149 10.68 9.84 -1.68
N LEU A 150 9.75 10.77 -1.49
CA LEU A 150 8.32 10.45 -1.49
C LEU A 150 7.88 9.89 -2.85
N ASP A 151 8.50 10.37 -3.94
CA ASP A 151 8.21 9.94 -5.30
C ASP A 151 8.55 8.46 -5.58
N ASP A 152 9.42 7.86 -4.76
CA ASP A 152 9.78 6.44 -4.85
C ASP A 152 8.83 5.55 -4.03
N THR A 153 7.77 6.12 -3.44
CA THR A 153 6.81 5.40 -2.61
C THR A 153 5.43 5.29 -3.27
N PRO A 154 4.67 4.20 -3.06
CA PRO A 154 3.31 4.05 -3.59
C PRO A 154 2.34 5.14 -3.11
N PHE A 155 2.61 5.75 -1.95
CA PHE A 155 1.77 6.81 -1.37
C PHE A 155 1.70 8.08 -2.22
N ARG A 156 2.67 8.28 -3.12
CA ARG A 156 2.72 9.40 -4.05
C ARG A 156 1.41 9.59 -4.81
N LEU A 157 0.76 8.51 -5.26
CA LEU A 157 -0.50 8.57 -6.00
C LEU A 157 -1.63 9.26 -5.23
N LEU A 158 -1.68 9.09 -3.91
CA LEU A 158 -2.78 9.57 -3.07
C LEU A 158 -2.51 10.97 -2.49
N LEU A 159 -1.27 11.44 -2.54
CA LEU A 159 -0.82 12.61 -1.79
C LEU A 159 -0.38 13.79 -2.67
N ARG A 160 -0.33 13.63 -4.00
CA ARG A 160 -0.03 14.73 -4.92
C ARG A 160 -1.09 15.82 -4.87
N SER A 161 -0.73 17.00 -5.37
CA SER A 161 -1.66 18.14 -5.49
C SER A 161 -2.74 17.92 -6.55
N ASP A 162 -2.44 17.15 -7.58
CA ASP A 162 -3.34 16.83 -8.70
C ASP A 162 -3.61 15.32 -8.70
N VAL A 163 -4.50 14.87 -7.81
CA VAL A 163 -4.88 13.46 -7.70
C VAL A 163 -5.92 13.14 -8.77
N ASP A 164 -5.46 12.50 -9.84
CA ASP A 164 -6.32 11.87 -10.84
C ASP A 164 -5.93 10.39 -10.94
N LEU A 165 -6.68 9.53 -10.24
CA LEU A 165 -6.36 8.09 -10.19
C LEU A 165 -6.61 7.40 -11.54
N VAL A 166 -7.54 7.92 -12.35
CA VAL A 166 -7.83 7.38 -13.69
C VAL A 166 -6.64 7.66 -14.62
N ARG A 167 -6.08 8.87 -14.55
CA ARG A 167 -4.92 9.29 -15.34
C ARG A 167 -3.61 8.66 -14.84
N ASP A 168 -3.36 8.67 -13.54
CA ASP A 168 -2.03 8.39 -12.98
C ASP A 168 -1.85 6.94 -12.49
N ALA A 169 -2.94 6.21 -12.20
CA ALA A 169 -2.87 4.83 -11.72
C ALA A 169 -3.45 3.84 -12.75
N LYS A 170 -2.95 2.59 -12.70
CA LYS A 170 -3.61 1.44 -13.33
C LYS A 170 -4.63 0.91 -12.34
N ILE A 171 -5.91 0.96 -12.69
CA ILE A 171 -6.96 0.40 -11.86
C ILE A 171 -6.97 -1.12 -12.09
N MET A 172 -6.76 -1.86 -11.02
CA MET A 172 -6.68 -3.33 -11.01
C MET A 172 -7.99 -3.97 -10.59
N GLU A 173 -8.81 -3.23 -9.85
CA GLU A 173 -10.02 -3.76 -9.24
C GLU A 173 -10.96 -2.61 -8.90
N VAL A 174 -12.24 -2.75 -9.25
CA VAL A 174 -13.33 -1.91 -8.74
C VAL A 174 -14.46 -2.86 -8.36
N GLN A 175 -14.78 -2.91 -7.08
CA GLN A 175 -15.92 -3.67 -6.57
C GLN A 175 -16.81 -2.75 -5.76
N GLU A 176 -18.10 -2.76 -6.05
CA GLU A 176 -19.11 -2.06 -5.28
C GLU A 176 -20.06 -3.08 -4.65
N ALA A 177 -20.25 -2.96 -3.35
CA ALA A 177 -21.27 -3.63 -2.57
C ALA A 177 -22.10 -2.55 -1.85
N ASP A 178 -23.27 -2.93 -1.31
CA ASP A 178 -24.29 -1.99 -0.81
C ASP A 178 -23.75 -0.80 0.00
N ASP A 179 -22.76 -1.03 0.87
CA ASP A 179 -22.22 -0.03 1.80
C ASP A 179 -20.69 0.17 1.65
N LEU A 180 -20.07 -0.49 0.67
CA LEU A 180 -18.61 -0.61 0.54
C LEU A 180 -18.17 -0.52 -0.93
N LEU A 181 -17.24 0.39 -1.19
CA LEU A 181 -16.52 0.50 -2.46
C LEU A 181 -15.06 0.09 -2.25
N VAL A 182 -14.59 -0.86 -3.05
CA VAL A 182 -13.19 -1.33 -3.06
C VAL A 182 -12.54 -0.93 -4.37
N VAL A 183 -11.41 -0.22 -4.29
CA VAL A 183 -10.64 0.20 -5.47
C VAL A 183 -9.19 -0.25 -5.31
N GLY A 184 -8.75 -1.14 -6.20
CA GLY A 184 -7.36 -1.58 -6.32
C GLY A 184 -6.61 -0.77 -7.38
N LEU A 185 -5.46 -0.22 -7.02
CA LEU A 185 -4.67 0.66 -7.87
C LEU A 185 -3.17 0.35 -7.78
N VAL A 186 -2.47 0.53 -8.90
CA VAL A 186 -1.02 0.36 -9.05
C VAL A 186 -0.47 1.59 -9.76
N ASP A 187 0.70 2.09 -9.35
CA ASP A 187 1.33 3.23 -10.03
C ASP A 187 1.72 2.84 -11.47
N LYS A 188 1.46 3.74 -12.43
CA LYS A 188 1.95 3.56 -13.81
C LYS A 188 3.47 3.68 -13.90
N ASN A 189 4.11 4.33 -12.91
CA ASN A 189 5.55 4.47 -12.80
C ASN A 189 6.22 3.11 -12.52
N PRO A 190 7.04 2.58 -13.43
CA PRO A 190 7.72 1.30 -13.24
C PRO A 190 8.73 1.29 -12.07
N ASN A 191 9.14 2.47 -11.59
CA ASN A 191 10.10 2.60 -10.50
C ASN A 191 9.45 2.53 -9.11
N THR A 192 8.12 2.51 -9.03
CA THR A 192 7.38 2.50 -7.77
C THR A 192 6.57 1.20 -7.67
N PRO A 193 7.22 0.04 -7.44
CA PRO A 193 6.52 -1.23 -7.37
C PRO A 193 5.57 -1.25 -6.17
N GLY A 194 4.36 -1.79 -6.33
CA GLY A 194 3.42 -1.95 -5.22
C GLY A 194 1.98 -1.73 -5.64
N GLN A 195 1.08 -2.30 -4.85
CA GLN A 195 -0.36 -2.20 -5.06
C GLN A 195 -1.01 -1.59 -3.82
N ILE A 196 -1.99 -0.73 -4.04
CA ILE A 196 -2.84 -0.18 -2.97
C ILE A 196 -4.26 -0.66 -3.24
N LYS A 197 -4.92 -1.20 -2.22
CA LYS A 197 -6.36 -1.47 -2.23
C LYS A 197 -7.02 -0.56 -1.20
N LEU A 198 -7.97 0.24 -1.65
CA LEU A 198 -8.73 1.18 -0.83
C LEU A 198 -10.10 0.57 -0.51
N PHE A 199 -10.52 0.68 0.74
CA PHE A 199 -11.83 0.27 1.21
C PHE A 199 -12.56 1.52 1.73
N MET A 200 -13.60 1.91 1.01
CA MET A 200 -14.37 3.12 1.26
C MET A 200 -15.79 2.77 1.64
N SER A 201 -16.30 3.37 2.70
CA SER A 201 -17.72 3.27 3.02
C SER A 201 -18.50 4.25 2.14
N THR A 202 -19.64 3.83 1.58
CA THR A 202 -20.49 4.66 0.72
C THR A 202 -21.65 5.32 1.48
N LYS A 203 -21.93 4.89 2.72
CA LYS A 203 -23.02 5.39 3.58
C LYS A 203 -22.50 5.79 4.97
N PRO A 204 -22.93 6.93 5.54
CA PRO A 204 -23.85 7.93 4.98
C PRO A 204 -23.20 8.83 3.90
N ALA A 205 -21.88 8.81 3.78
CA ALA A 205 -21.13 9.52 2.75
C ALA A 205 -19.85 8.75 2.44
N LEU A 206 -19.25 9.04 1.27
CA LEU A 206 -17.99 8.42 0.85
C LEU A 206 -16.88 8.73 1.85
N GLU A 207 -16.30 7.71 2.46
CA GLU A 207 -15.23 7.87 3.46
C GLU A 207 -14.26 6.68 3.47
N LEU A 208 -12.96 6.96 3.49
CA LEU A 208 -11.92 5.94 3.62
C LEU A 208 -12.01 5.27 5.00
N LYS A 209 -12.15 3.95 5.02
CA LYS A 209 -12.13 3.15 6.27
C LYS A 209 -10.85 2.36 6.43
N GLU A 210 -10.29 1.88 5.33
CA GLU A 210 -9.11 1.04 5.35
C GLU A 210 -8.37 1.12 4.03
N TRP A 211 -7.05 0.91 4.07
CA TRP A 211 -6.29 0.56 2.89
C TRP A 211 -5.34 -0.60 3.16
N VAL A 212 -5.01 -1.34 2.11
CA VAL A 212 -4.02 -2.41 2.13
C VAL A 212 -2.96 -2.07 1.09
N THR A 213 -1.71 -1.96 1.52
CA THR A 213 -0.56 -1.84 0.63
C THR A 213 0.13 -3.18 0.51
N LYS A 214 0.44 -3.59 -0.72
CA LYS A 214 1.27 -4.76 -1.03
C LYS A 214 2.58 -4.29 -1.65
N ASP A 215 3.70 -4.69 -1.07
CA ASP A 215 5.02 -4.33 -1.57
C ASP A 215 5.53 -5.26 -2.68
N ALA A 216 6.75 -5.00 -3.17
CA ALA A 216 7.42 -5.79 -4.20
C ALA A 216 7.73 -7.23 -3.77
N GLN A 217 7.82 -7.48 -2.46
CA GLN A 217 8.02 -8.81 -1.89
C GLN A 217 6.68 -9.55 -1.72
N GLY A 218 5.56 -8.88 -1.96
CA GLY A 218 4.21 -9.41 -1.83
C GLY A 218 3.71 -9.41 -0.39
N LEU A 219 4.34 -8.67 0.52
CA LEU A 219 3.91 -8.54 1.90
C LEU A 219 2.79 -7.51 2.00
N ASP A 220 1.69 -7.92 2.61
CA ASP A 220 0.51 -7.09 2.81
C ASP A 220 0.62 -6.32 4.13
N THR A 221 0.42 -5.01 4.08
CA THR A 221 0.24 -4.14 5.26
C THR A 221 -1.14 -3.52 5.19
N ARG A 222 -1.96 -3.75 6.22
CA ARG A 222 -3.31 -3.21 6.33
C ARG A 222 -3.33 -2.05 7.31
N VAL A 223 -3.98 -0.95 6.95
CA VAL A 223 -4.19 0.18 7.84
C VAL A 223 -5.66 0.55 7.87
N GLN A 224 -6.25 0.47 9.05
CA GLN A 224 -7.61 0.86 9.35
C GLN A 224 -7.61 2.25 9.97
N VAL A 225 -8.53 3.11 9.55
CA VAL A 225 -8.67 4.47 10.08
C VAL A 225 -10.04 4.70 10.72
N SER A 226 -10.04 5.56 11.73
CA SER A 226 -11.23 5.88 12.52
C SER A 226 -11.14 7.30 13.07
N ASN A 227 -12.27 7.84 13.52
CA ASN A 227 -12.39 9.19 14.09
C ASN A 227 -11.79 10.27 13.18
N LEU A 228 -12.20 10.22 11.90
CA LEU A 228 -11.70 11.13 10.87
C LEU A 228 -12.27 12.54 11.08
N ALA A 229 -11.39 13.52 11.19
CA ALA A 229 -11.74 14.93 11.18
C ALA A 229 -11.09 15.59 9.95
N LYS A 230 -11.92 16.14 9.07
CA LYS A 230 -11.55 16.78 7.80
C LYS A 230 -11.51 18.29 7.98
N SER A 231 -10.70 19.01 7.20
CA SER A 231 -10.62 20.48 7.23
C SER A 231 -10.29 21.05 8.63
N VAL A 232 -9.39 20.37 9.35
CA VAL A 232 -8.88 20.79 10.65
C VAL A 232 -7.67 21.72 10.45
N GLU A 233 -7.54 22.73 11.30
CA GLU A 233 -6.32 23.55 11.35
C GLU A 233 -5.16 22.73 11.92
N LEU A 234 -4.15 22.47 11.08
CA LEU A 234 -2.93 21.75 11.45
C LEU A 234 -1.73 22.69 11.28
N ASP A 235 -0.82 22.69 12.26
CA ASP A 235 0.42 23.45 12.15
C ASP A 235 1.36 22.77 11.16
N SER A 236 1.75 23.52 10.11
CA SER A 236 2.74 23.08 9.13
C SER A 236 4.08 22.62 9.73
N ALA A 237 4.46 23.13 10.90
CA ALA A 237 5.67 22.73 11.60
C ALA A 237 5.65 21.25 12.02
N MET A 238 4.46 20.65 12.19
CA MET A 238 4.33 19.24 12.56
C MET A 238 4.88 18.28 11.51
N PHE A 239 4.96 18.72 10.25
CA PHE A 239 5.38 17.92 9.09
C PHE A 239 6.86 18.12 8.71
N LYS A 240 7.62 18.87 9.51
CA LYS A 240 9.06 19.04 9.30
C LYS A 240 9.81 17.83 9.87
N ILE A 241 10.58 17.16 9.02
CA ILE A 241 11.48 16.07 9.43
C ILE A 241 12.60 16.69 10.29
N GLN A 242 12.65 16.32 11.56
CA GLN A 242 13.71 16.73 12.48
C GLN A 242 14.75 15.64 12.53
N ALA A 243 15.94 15.88 11.98
CA ALA A 243 17.00 14.87 11.93
C ALA A 243 17.37 14.36 13.33
N LEU A 244 17.30 13.05 13.53
CA LEU A 244 17.79 12.43 14.76
C LEU A 244 19.32 12.57 14.83
N GLY A 245 19.83 13.14 15.93
CA GLY A 245 21.28 13.22 16.20
C GLY A 245 22.01 14.49 15.75
N ARG A 246 21.35 15.56 15.31
CA ARG A 246 22.03 16.88 15.24
C ARG A 246 22.03 17.51 16.63
N PRO A 247 23.19 17.74 17.28
CA PRO A 247 23.20 18.61 18.45
C PRO A 247 22.62 19.96 18.02
N LEU A 248 21.68 20.48 18.80
CA LEU A 248 21.23 21.87 18.66
C LEU A 248 22.51 22.70 18.63
N GLY A 249 22.78 23.34 17.49
CA GLY A 249 23.91 24.24 17.37
C GLY A 249 23.81 25.25 18.51
N THR A 250 24.81 25.26 19.38
CA THR A 250 24.98 26.33 20.36
C THR A 250 24.96 27.66 19.60
N PRO A 251 24.21 28.65 20.11
CA PRO A 251 24.02 29.95 19.44
C PRO A 251 25.31 30.73 19.27
#